data_AF-A0A178I1Y4-F1
#
_entry.id   AF-A0A178I1Y4-F1
#
_cell.length_a   1.000
_cell.length_b   1.000
_cell.length_c   1.000
_cell.angle_alpha   90.00
_cell.angle_beta   90.00
_cell.angle_gamma   90.00
#
_symmetry.space_group_name_H-M   'P 1'
#
loop_
_entity.id
_entity.type
_entity.pdbx_description
1 polymer ?
#
loop_
_entity_poly.entity_id
_entity_poly.type
_entity_poly.pdbx_seq_one_letter_code
_entity_poly.pdbx_strand_id
1 'polypeptide(L)'
;MPQSIIIRICLVWMALLALFAGKTQLAVLLFGPEYDLARHMFMAVLSSLLVVPFIIMVQRLVDRKPFAELGLALDLSALKPLLVGILAWSGPFLVGLGICLALGLVDIRPLASWGDILAFVPLLILLVFLLEALPEELGFRGYLQTNLGRLLQPWLAVTVQASLFGSWGVALWLISAGGIDVMHASMFYVMAAVLGAVRIITGSLWSTIGIHLAFQTTAQLLMHAERGHFAIEGLFWLQVIALGVVPFSLVIPIVEHFYRDKVNWSAKPV
;
A
#
# COMPACT_ATOMS: atom_id res chain seq x y z
N MET A 1 -28.19 -12.65 3.18
CA MET A 1 -27.17 -12.74 2.12
C MET A 1 -26.32 -11.47 1.96
N PRO A 2 -26.79 -10.24 2.22
CA PRO A 2 -25.91 -9.06 2.40
C PRO A 2 -25.26 -8.99 3.79
N GLN A 3 -26.05 -9.28 4.83
CA GLN A 3 -25.62 -9.25 6.23
C GLN A 3 -24.42 -10.17 6.50
N SER A 4 -24.37 -11.34 5.85
CA SER A 4 -23.23 -12.26 5.95
C SER A 4 -21.95 -11.70 5.32
N ILE A 5 -22.04 -10.89 4.26
CA ILE A 5 -20.87 -10.26 3.64
C ILE A 5 -20.34 -9.14 4.54
N ILE A 6 -21.22 -8.31 5.09
CA ILE A 6 -20.84 -7.23 6.01
C ILE A 6 -20.14 -7.80 7.26
N ILE A 7 -20.70 -8.86 7.86
CA ILE A 7 -20.06 -9.52 9.01
C ILE A 7 -18.66 -10.03 8.64
N ARG A 8 -18.49 -10.66 7.47
CA ARG A 8 -17.17 -11.13 7.01
C ARG A 8 -16.19 -9.99 6.78
N ILE A 9 -16.62 -8.89 6.18
CA ILE A 9 -15.81 -7.67 6.00
C ILE A 9 -15.29 -7.20 7.36
N CYS A 10 -16.17 -7.07 8.36
CA CYS A 10 -15.78 -6.65 9.71
C CYS A 10 -14.82 -7.64 10.37
N LEU A 11 -15.07 -8.95 10.25
CA LEU A 11 -14.23 -10.00 10.83
C LEU A 11 -12.83 -10.03 10.19
N VAL A 12 -12.75 -9.92 8.86
CA VAL A 12 -11.47 -9.88 8.16
C VAL A 12 -10.70 -8.60 8.48
N TRP A 13 -11.39 -7.45 8.55
CA TRP A 13 -10.77 -6.20 8.97
C TRP A 13 -10.16 -6.30 10.38
N MET A 14 -10.93 -6.85 11.35
CA MET A 14 -10.46 -7.08 12.72
C MET A 14 -9.30 -8.06 12.77
N ALA A 15 -9.36 -9.15 12.00
CA ALA A 15 -8.30 -10.14 11.93
C ALA A 15 -7.02 -9.55 11.35
N LEU A 16 -7.10 -8.76 10.26
CA LEU A 16 -5.94 -8.05 9.70
C LEU A 16 -5.32 -7.12 10.74
N LEU A 17 -6.13 -6.36 11.48
CA LEU A 17 -5.63 -5.51 12.56
C LEU A 17 -4.91 -6.32 13.64
N ALA A 18 -5.50 -7.43 14.09
CA ALA A 18 -4.89 -8.30 15.09
C ALA A 18 -3.58 -8.94 14.60
N LEU A 19 -3.52 -9.39 13.34
CA LEU A 19 -2.31 -9.95 12.74
C LEU A 19 -1.20 -8.90 12.64
N PHE A 20 -1.50 -7.68 12.18
CA PHE A 20 -0.50 -6.63 12.02
C PHE A 20 -0.05 -6.02 13.35
N ALA A 21 -0.95 -5.87 14.32
CA ALA A 21 -0.59 -5.45 15.66
C ALA A 21 0.23 -6.55 16.35
N GLY A 22 -0.24 -7.80 16.28
CA GLY A 22 0.42 -8.97 16.86
C GLY A 22 1.82 -9.19 16.32
N LYS A 23 2.04 -9.12 14.99
CA LYS A 23 3.39 -9.23 14.41
C LYS A 23 4.32 -8.13 14.92
N THR A 24 3.81 -6.92 15.09
CA THR A 24 4.59 -5.77 15.55
C THR A 24 5.00 -5.96 17.00
N GLN A 25 4.07 -6.34 17.87
CA GLN A 25 4.34 -6.60 19.29
C GLN A 25 5.30 -7.78 19.49
N LEU A 26 5.13 -8.87 18.72
CA LEU A 26 6.04 -10.00 18.75
C LEU A 26 7.45 -9.60 18.31
N ALA A 27 7.58 -8.80 17.27
CA ALA A 27 8.87 -8.30 16.81
C ALA A 27 9.56 -7.41 17.86
N VAL A 28 8.81 -6.55 18.54
CA VAL A 28 9.33 -5.74 19.66
C VAL A 28 9.80 -6.62 20.81
N LEU A 29 9.03 -7.67 21.15
CA LEU A 29 9.41 -8.59 22.22
C LEU A 29 10.71 -9.35 21.91
N LEU A 30 10.92 -9.74 20.66
CA LEU A 30 12.06 -10.56 20.24
C LEU A 30 13.32 -9.76 19.94
N PHE A 31 13.18 -8.55 19.38
CA PHE A 31 14.30 -7.76 18.86
C PHE A 31 14.43 -6.37 19.51
N GLY A 32 13.48 -5.96 20.35
CA GLY A 32 13.44 -4.62 20.93
C GLY A 32 12.64 -3.59 20.11
N PRO A 33 12.41 -2.39 20.67
CA PRO A 33 11.58 -1.35 20.06
C PRO A 33 12.28 -0.53 18.97
N GLU A 34 13.62 -0.52 18.95
CA GLU A 34 14.43 0.21 17.96
C GLU A 34 14.41 -0.49 16.59
N TYR A 35 14.67 0.26 15.53
CA TYR A 35 14.84 -0.31 14.21
C TYR A 35 16.07 -1.22 14.17
N ASP A 36 15.86 -2.42 13.64
CA ASP A 36 16.90 -3.38 13.33
C ASP A 36 16.54 -4.09 12.01
N LEU A 37 17.55 -4.40 11.19
CA LEU A 37 17.32 -5.03 9.90
C LEU A 37 16.78 -6.45 10.06
N ALA A 38 17.27 -7.23 11.04
CA ALA A 38 16.77 -8.58 11.27
C ALA A 38 15.32 -8.55 11.77
N ARG A 39 14.98 -7.60 12.63
CA ARG A 39 13.58 -7.32 13.02
C ARG A 39 12.71 -6.99 11.81
N HIS A 40 13.18 -6.12 10.90
CA HIS A 40 12.43 -5.74 9.71
C HIS A 40 12.22 -6.93 8.76
N MET A 41 13.27 -7.74 8.53
CA MET A 41 13.19 -8.99 7.77
C MET A 41 12.19 -9.98 8.39
N PHE A 42 12.25 -10.16 9.71
CA PHE A 42 11.33 -11.01 10.46
C PHE A 42 9.87 -10.55 10.27
N MET A 43 9.60 -9.26 10.48
CA MET A 43 8.27 -8.71 10.28
C MET A 43 7.78 -8.86 8.84
N ALA A 44 8.65 -8.67 7.85
CA ALA A 44 8.29 -8.77 6.44
C ALA A 44 7.84 -10.18 6.07
N VAL A 45 8.65 -11.18 6.43
CA VAL A 45 8.33 -12.60 6.21
C VAL A 45 7.06 -12.99 6.98
N LEU A 46 6.97 -12.61 8.25
CA LEU A 46 5.84 -12.97 9.10
C LEU A 46 4.52 -12.35 8.60
N SER A 47 4.54 -11.11 8.12
CA SER A 47 3.37 -10.43 7.55
C SER A 47 2.76 -11.23 6.40
N SER A 48 3.56 -11.55 5.39
CA SER A 48 3.10 -12.34 4.25
C SER A 48 2.70 -13.77 4.64
N LEU A 49 3.47 -14.45 5.50
CA LEU A 49 3.17 -15.81 5.95
C LEU A 49 1.87 -15.92 6.75
N LEU A 50 1.47 -14.87 7.45
CA LEU A 50 0.21 -14.86 8.20
C LEU A 50 -0.96 -14.43 7.31
N VAL A 51 -0.80 -13.31 6.59
CA VAL A 51 -1.92 -12.66 5.90
C VAL A 51 -2.29 -13.37 4.62
N VAL A 52 -1.33 -13.80 3.81
CA VAL A 52 -1.62 -14.43 2.50
C VAL A 52 -2.38 -15.76 2.70
N PRO A 53 -1.93 -16.70 3.55
CA PRO A 53 -2.69 -17.92 3.82
C PRO A 53 -4.04 -17.63 4.49
N PHE A 54 -4.12 -16.65 5.39
CA PHE A 54 -5.39 -16.25 6.00
C PHE A 54 -6.41 -15.80 4.95
N ILE A 55 -6.05 -14.91 4.03
CA ILE A 55 -6.96 -14.46 2.96
C ILE A 55 -7.31 -15.61 2.01
N ILE A 56 -6.35 -16.47 1.65
CA ILE A 56 -6.62 -17.67 0.83
C ILE A 56 -7.63 -18.58 1.53
N MET A 57 -7.46 -18.82 2.83
CA MET A 57 -8.32 -19.67 3.64
C MET A 57 -9.75 -19.10 3.70
N VAL A 58 -9.91 -17.80 3.97
CA VAL A 58 -11.22 -17.16 4.00
C VAL A 58 -11.88 -17.22 2.61
N GLN A 59 -11.15 -16.87 1.55
CA GLN A 59 -11.67 -16.89 0.18
C GLN A 59 -12.11 -18.30 -0.27
N ARG A 60 -11.31 -19.33 0.02
CA ARG A 60 -11.57 -20.70 -0.46
C ARG A 60 -12.48 -21.51 0.45
N LEU A 61 -12.31 -21.42 1.77
CA LEU A 61 -13.03 -22.29 2.71
C LEU A 61 -14.33 -21.67 3.20
N VAL A 62 -14.34 -20.34 3.44
CA VAL A 62 -15.52 -19.63 3.94
C VAL A 62 -16.39 -19.17 2.79
N ASP A 63 -15.79 -18.47 1.82
CA ASP A 63 -16.54 -17.90 0.69
C ASP A 63 -16.71 -18.86 -0.49
N ARG A 64 -15.96 -19.98 -0.51
CA ARG A 64 -16.00 -21.01 -1.57
C ARG A 64 -15.84 -20.42 -2.97
N LYS A 65 -14.97 -19.42 -3.10
CA LYS A 65 -14.74 -18.70 -4.35
C LYS A 65 -13.32 -18.91 -4.87
N PRO A 66 -13.13 -18.84 -6.20
CA PRO A 66 -11.80 -18.96 -6.78
C PRO A 66 -10.92 -17.78 -6.35
N PHE A 67 -9.62 -18.05 -6.22
CA PHE A 67 -8.62 -17.04 -5.86
C PHE A 67 -8.46 -15.97 -6.95
N ALA A 68 -8.70 -16.36 -8.22
CA ALA A 68 -8.63 -15.45 -9.36
C ALA A 68 -9.56 -14.23 -9.25
N GLU A 69 -10.68 -14.33 -8.52
CA GLU A 69 -11.60 -13.20 -8.28
C GLU A 69 -10.92 -12.04 -7.53
N LEU A 70 -9.85 -12.30 -6.77
CA LEU A 70 -9.13 -11.24 -6.04
C LEU A 70 -8.35 -10.32 -7.00
N GLY A 71 -8.05 -10.77 -8.23
CA GLY A 71 -7.30 -10.00 -9.22
C GLY A 71 -5.78 -10.13 -9.11
N LEU A 72 -5.28 -11.17 -8.43
CA LEU A 72 -3.85 -11.51 -8.35
C LEU A 72 -3.52 -12.61 -9.38
N ALA A 73 -3.20 -12.22 -10.62
CA ALA A 73 -2.72 -13.15 -11.64
C ALA A 73 -1.34 -13.70 -11.25
N LEU A 74 -1.03 -14.96 -11.57
CA LEU A 74 0.27 -15.59 -11.25
C LEU A 74 1.12 -15.89 -12.48
N ASP A 75 0.74 -15.30 -13.62
CA ASP A 75 1.39 -15.45 -14.92
C ASP A 75 1.93 -14.11 -15.42
N LEU A 76 2.51 -14.10 -16.62
CA LEU A 76 3.13 -12.91 -17.21
C LEU A 76 2.14 -11.76 -17.51
N SER A 77 0.82 -11.99 -17.48
CA SER A 77 -0.17 -10.92 -17.61
C SER A 77 -0.10 -9.92 -16.44
N ALA A 78 0.48 -10.33 -15.30
CA ALA A 78 0.75 -9.47 -14.14
C ALA A 78 1.78 -8.37 -14.40
N LEU A 79 2.69 -8.56 -15.36
CA LEU A 79 3.83 -7.67 -15.55
C LEU A 79 3.42 -6.28 -16.02
N LYS A 80 2.51 -6.19 -17.01
CA LYS A 80 2.04 -4.89 -17.51
C LYS A 80 1.36 -4.07 -16.39
N PRO A 81 0.34 -4.57 -15.66
CA PRO A 81 -0.26 -3.83 -14.56
C PRO A 81 0.77 -3.40 -13.50
N LEU A 82 1.70 -4.29 -13.11
CA LEU A 82 2.76 -3.97 -12.16
C LEU A 82 3.61 -2.79 -12.62
N LEU A 83 4.14 -2.86 -13.85
CA LEU A 83 4.99 -1.81 -14.41
C LEU A 83 4.23 -0.50 -14.59
N VAL A 84 2.98 -0.54 -15.07
CA VAL A 84 2.13 0.66 -15.18
C VAL A 84 1.93 1.29 -13.81
N GLY A 85 1.66 0.49 -12.76
CA GLY A 85 1.52 1.00 -11.40
C GLY A 85 2.79 1.68 -10.88
N ILE A 86 3.95 1.04 -11.05
CA ILE A 86 5.25 1.60 -10.66
C ILE A 86 5.50 2.93 -11.37
N LEU A 87 5.30 2.97 -12.69
CA LEU A 87 5.55 4.16 -13.52
C LEU A 87 4.57 5.28 -13.22
N ALA A 88 3.30 4.96 -12.99
CA ALA A 88 2.24 5.94 -12.73
C ALA A 88 2.48 6.73 -11.44
N TRP A 89 3.18 6.16 -10.45
CA TRP A 89 3.59 6.88 -9.25
C TRP A 89 5.01 7.46 -9.36
N SER A 90 5.98 6.66 -9.81
CA SER A 90 7.40 7.06 -9.82
C SER A 90 7.69 8.22 -10.76
N GLY A 91 7.05 8.28 -11.94
CA GLY A 91 7.26 9.36 -12.90
C GLY A 91 6.86 10.72 -12.30
N PRO A 92 5.61 10.89 -11.86
CA PRO A 92 5.18 12.08 -11.11
C PRO A 92 5.99 12.37 -9.85
N PHE A 93 6.41 11.36 -9.09
CA PHE A 93 7.29 11.55 -7.93
C PHE A 93 8.60 12.25 -8.33
N LEU A 94 9.26 11.79 -9.40
CA LEU A 94 10.49 12.40 -9.89
C LEU A 94 10.28 13.86 -10.34
N VAL A 95 9.12 14.16 -10.93
CA VAL A 95 8.75 15.55 -11.27
C VAL A 95 8.58 16.39 -10.01
N GLY A 96 7.81 15.90 -9.03
CA GLY A 96 7.60 16.58 -7.75
C GLY A 96 8.91 16.81 -6.97
N LEU A 97 9.78 15.79 -6.93
CA LEU A 97 11.11 15.89 -6.34
C LEU A 97 11.98 16.92 -7.08
N GLY A 98 11.98 16.91 -8.41
CA GLY A 98 12.71 17.89 -9.21
C GLY A 98 12.27 19.32 -8.95
N ILE A 99 10.96 19.56 -8.80
CA ILE A 99 10.41 20.87 -8.41
C ILE A 99 10.91 21.27 -7.03
N CYS A 100 10.85 20.37 -6.04
CA CYS A 100 11.32 20.66 -4.68
C CYS A 100 12.81 21.01 -4.64
N LEU A 101 13.65 20.25 -5.34
CA LEU A 101 15.09 20.50 -5.41
C LEU A 101 15.40 21.82 -6.15
N ALA A 102 14.75 22.08 -7.28
CA ALA A 102 14.98 23.28 -8.08
C ALA A 102 14.59 24.58 -7.35
N LEU A 103 13.56 24.51 -6.49
CA LEU A 103 13.10 25.63 -5.67
C LEU A 103 13.83 25.74 -4.32
N GLY A 104 14.78 24.83 -4.02
CA GLY A 104 15.47 24.78 -2.73
C GLY A 104 14.53 24.47 -1.55
N LEU A 105 13.38 23.83 -1.80
CA LEU A 105 12.43 23.42 -0.76
C LEU A 105 12.91 22.19 0.01
N VAL A 106 13.73 21.37 -0.63
CA VAL A 106 14.29 20.13 -0.08
C VAL A 106 15.78 20.09 -0.38
N ASP A 107 16.57 19.64 0.59
CA ASP A 107 17.98 19.25 0.39
C ASP A 107 18.15 17.80 0.81
N ILE A 108 18.80 16.99 -0.03
CA ILE A 108 19.00 15.56 0.20
C ILE A 108 20.50 15.27 0.13
N ARG A 109 21.07 14.86 1.25
CA ARG A 109 22.49 14.52 1.35
C ARG A 109 22.65 13.03 1.64
N PRO A 110 23.41 12.28 0.82
CA PRO A 110 23.71 10.90 1.14
C PRO A 110 24.60 10.84 2.39
N LEU A 111 24.24 9.97 3.34
CA LEU A 111 25.02 9.69 4.54
C LEU A 111 25.84 8.40 4.38
N ALA A 112 25.40 7.50 3.52
CA ALA A 112 26.11 6.29 3.11
C ALA A 112 26.69 6.45 1.69
N SER A 113 27.57 5.52 1.29
CA SER A 113 28.08 5.50 -0.08
C SER A 113 26.95 5.16 -1.07
N TRP A 114 27.02 5.67 -2.30
CA TRP A 114 26.05 5.31 -3.35
C TRP A 114 26.04 3.80 -3.64
N GLY A 115 27.17 3.12 -3.46
CA GLY A 115 27.26 1.66 -3.59
C GLY A 115 26.37 0.95 -2.57
N ASP A 116 26.45 1.36 -1.30
CA ASP A 116 25.65 0.78 -0.21
C ASP A 116 24.16 1.06 -0.41
N ILE A 117 23.82 2.32 -0.77
CA ILE A 117 22.44 2.72 -1.05
C ILE A 117 21.85 1.86 -2.18
N LEU A 118 22.55 1.75 -3.31
CA LEU A 118 22.07 1.00 -4.47
C LEU A 118 22.01 -0.51 -4.20
N ALA A 119 22.94 -1.05 -3.42
CA ALA A 119 22.93 -2.46 -3.01
C ALA A 119 21.75 -2.76 -2.05
N PHE A 120 21.31 -1.80 -1.26
CA PHE A 120 20.19 -1.95 -0.34
C PHE A 120 18.82 -1.89 -1.03
N VAL A 121 18.67 -1.15 -2.12
CA VAL A 121 17.38 -0.95 -2.81
C VAL A 121 16.66 -2.27 -3.17
N PRO A 122 17.31 -3.28 -3.78
CA PRO A 122 16.64 -4.55 -4.07
C PRO A 122 16.13 -5.27 -2.83
N LEU A 123 16.90 -5.25 -1.74
CA LEU A 123 16.48 -5.80 -0.45
C LEU A 123 15.27 -5.03 0.08
N LEU A 124 15.31 -3.70 0.05
CA LEU A 124 14.20 -2.87 0.51
C LEU A 124 12.92 -3.11 -0.30
N ILE A 125 13.00 -3.24 -1.63
CA ILE A 125 11.85 -3.57 -2.47
C ILE A 125 11.22 -4.90 -2.02
N LEU A 126 12.04 -5.92 -1.79
CA LEU A 126 11.57 -7.22 -1.31
C LEU A 126 10.93 -7.13 0.08
N LEU A 127 11.54 -6.36 1.00
CA LEU A 127 11.01 -6.15 2.33
C LEU A 127 9.66 -5.45 2.31
N VAL A 128 9.55 -4.35 1.56
CA VAL A 128 8.28 -3.62 1.39
C VAL A 128 7.22 -4.50 0.74
N PHE A 129 7.60 -5.30 -0.26
CA PHE A 129 6.68 -6.25 -0.91
C PHE A 129 6.07 -7.22 0.09
N LEU A 130 6.91 -7.86 0.89
CA LEU A 130 6.48 -8.90 1.83
C LEU A 130 5.81 -8.32 3.08
N LEU A 131 6.28 -7.18 3.58
CA LEU A 131 5.78 -6.55 4.79
C LEU A 131 4.43 -5.88 4.58
N GLU A 132 4.27 -5.15 3.47
CA GLU A 132 3.19 -4.17 3.27
C GLU A 132 2.45 -4.43 1.96
N ALA A 133 3.12 -4.28 0.81
CA ALA A 133 2.42 -4.19 -0.47
C ALA A 133 1.61 -5.46 -0.81
N LEU A 134 2.19 -6.66 -0.71
CA LEU A 134 1.43 -7.89 -0.96
C LEU A 134 0.32 -8.12 0.09
N PRO A 135 0.61 -8.21 1.40
CA PRO A 135 -0.42 -8.55 2.38
C PRO A 135 -1.53 -7.50 2.49
N GLU A 136 -1.20 -6.20 2.43
CA GLU A 136 -2.20 -5.14 2.52
C GLU A 136 -3.06 -5.06 1.26
N GLU A 137 -2.46 -5.09 0.06
CA GLU A 137 -3.25 -5.03 -1.18
C GLU A 137 -4.13 -6.26 -1.34
N LEU A 138 -3.64 -7.45 -0.97
CA LEU A 138 -4.43 -8.68 -1.00
C LEU A 138 -5.60 -8.64 -0.01
N GLY A 139 -5.41 -8.14 1.21
CA GLY A 139 -6.47 -8.00 2.21
C GLY A 139 -7.51 -6.95 1.82
N PHE A 140 -7.06 -5.75 1.45
CA PHE A 140 -7.92 -4.59 1.26
C PHE A 140 -8.49 -4.46 -0.14
N ARG A 141 -7.65 -4.47 -1.18
CA ARG A 141 -8.08 -4.32 -2.57
C ARG A 141 -8.51 -5.66 -3.15
N GLY A 142 -7.89 -6.74 -2.68
CA GLY A 142 -8.25 -8.11 -3.03
C GLY A 142 -9.55 -8.51 -2.36
N TYR A 143 -9.53 -8.79 -1.05
CA TYR A 143 -10.68 -9.39 -0.37
C TYR A 143 -11.79 -8.39 -0.04
N LEU A 144 -11.47 -7.32 0.70
CA LEU A 144 -12.47 -6.36 1.19
C LEU A 144 -13.17 -5.62 0.04
N GLN A 145 -12.41 -5.05 -0.91
CA GLN A 145 -12.98 -4.31 -2.04
C GLN A 145 -13.79 -5.21 -2.98
N THR A 146 -13.35 -6.44 -3.25
CA THR A 146 -14.12 -7.39 -4.08
C THR A 146 -15.47 -7.71 -3.44
N ASN A 147 -15.53 -7.88 -2.12
CA ASN A 147 -16.79 -8.10 -1.41
C ASN A 147 -17.66 -6.84 -1.35
N LEU A 148 -17.07 -5.65 -1.18
CA LEU A 148 -17.78 -4.38 -1.26
C LEU A 148 -18.38 -4.14 -2.65
N GLY A 149 -17.68 -4.52 -3.72
CA GLY A 149 -18.15 -4.41 -5.11
C GLY A 149 -19.38 -5.27 -5.44
N ARG A 150 -19.70 -6.26 -4.59
CA ARG A 150 -20.97 -7.03 -4.68
C ARG A 150 -22.14 -6.37 -3.97
N LEU A 151 -21.86 -5.37 -3.13
CA LEU A 151 -22.86 -4.68 -2.30
C LEU A 151 -23.11 -3.25 -2.76
N LEU A 152 -22.11 -2.61 -3.36
CA LEU A 152 -22.06 -1.18 -3.58
C LEU A 152 -21.67 -0.88 -5.04
N GLN A 153 -22.07 0.30 -5.51
CA GLN A 153 -21.58 0.84 -6.77
C GLN A 153 -20.07 1.10 -6.68
N PRO A 154 -19.32 1.05 -7.80
CA PRO A 154 -17.86 1.22 -7.82
C PRO A 154 -17.32 2.39 -6.99
N TRP A 155 -17.87 3.61 -7.14
CA TRP A 155 -17.38 4.78 -6.41
C TRP A 155 -17.54 4.63 -4.88
N LEU A 156 -18.65 4.02 -4.46
CA LEU A 156 -18.97 3.80 -3.05
C LEU A 156 -18.13 2.65 -2.48
N ALA A 157 -17.86 1.61 -3.27
CA ALA A 157 -16.95 0.55 -2.89
C ALA A 157 -15.52 1.09 -2.64
N VAL A 158 -15.02 1.99 -3.49
CA VAL A 158 -13.74 2.70 -3.28
C VAL A 158 -13.79 3.53 -2.00
N THR A 159 -14.84 4.33 -1.82
CA THR A 159 -14.96 5.24 -0.66
C THR A 159 -14.99 4.48 0.67
N VAL A 160 -15.78 3.41 0.75
CA VAL A 160 -15.87 2.57 1.94
C VAL A 160 -14.57 1.80 2.16
N GLN A 161 -13.96 1.25 1.10
CA GLN A 161 -12.68 0.57 1.22
C GLN A 161 -11.57 1.52 1.70
N ALA A 162 -11.52 2.74 1.17
CA ALA A 162 -10.55 3.75 1.59
C ALA A 162 -10.73 4.14 3.05
N SER A 163 -11.99 4.24 3.50
CA SER A 163 -12.33 4.50 4.90
C SER A 163 -11.88 3.35 5.81
N LEU A 164 -12.10 2.09 5.39
CA LEU A 164 -11.66 0.90 6.12
C LEU A 164 -10.14 0.80 6.21
N PHE A 165 -9.40 1.07 5.12
CA PHE A 165 -7.95 1.05 5.15
C PHE A 165 -7.37 2.20 5.96
N GLY A 166 -7.88 3.42 5.76
CA GLY A 166 -7.44 4.60 6.50
C GLY A 166 -7.64 4.44 8.01
N SER A 167 -8.83 4.02 8.44
CA SER A 167 -9.09 3.79 9.86
C SER A 167 -8.27 2.63 10.44
N TRP A 168 -7.99 1.62 9.62
CA TRP A 168 -7.13 0.52 10.01
C TRP A 168 -5.68 0.96 10.23
N GLY A 169 -5.12 1.74 9.31
CA GLY A 169 -3.76 2.30 9.43
C GLY A 169 -3.64 3.19 10.67
N VAL A 170 -4.63 4.06 10.90
CA VAL A 170 -4.71 4.89 12.12
C VAL A 170 -4.78 4.02 13.37
N ALA A 171 -5.66 3.02 13.42
CA ALA A 171 -5.78 2.12 14.56
C ALA A 171 -4.48 1.37 14.84
N LEU A 172 -3.83 0.85 13.79
CA LEU A 172 -2.56 0.16 13.91
C LEU A 172 -1.48 1.06 14.52
N TRP A 173 -1.35 2.30 14.05
CA TRP A 173 -0.41 3.29 14.59
C TRP A 173 -0.71 3.69 16.04
N LEU A 174 -1.99 3.87 16.38
CA LEU A 174 -2.38 4.13 17.78
C LEU A 174 -1.98 2.98 18.70
N ILE A 175 -2.09 1.73 18.24
CA ILE A 175 -1.70 0.54 19.01
C ILE A 175 -0.18 0.39 19.09
N SER A 176 0.55 0.62 18.00
CA SER A 176 1.99 0.33 17.92
C SER A 176 2.89 1.47 18.38
N ALA A 177 2.47 2.72 18.14
CA ALA A 177 3.27 3.91 18.38
C ALA A 177 2.61 4.91 19.36
N GLY A 178 1.38 4.65 19.80
CA GLY A 178 0.66 5.50 20.76
C GLY A 178 0.09 6.79 20.18
N GLY A 179 0.27 7.04 18.88
CA GLY A 179 -0.15 8.27 18.22
C GLY A 179 0.12 8.27 16.72
N ILE A 180 -0.50 9.19 16.00
CA ILE A 180 -0.26 9.48 14.58
C ILE A 180 -0.60 10.94 14.30
N ASP A 181 0.23 11.63 13.51
CA ASP A 181 -0.11 12.98 13.07
C ASP A 181 -1.14 12.96 11.93
N VAL A 182 -1.82 14.09 11.77
CA VAL A 182 -2.92 14.24 10.81
C VAL A 182 -2.47 14.03 9.36
N MET A 183 -1.23 14.43 9.01
CA MET A 183 -0.74 14.33 7.65
C MET A 183 -0.49 12.86 7.27
N HIS A 184 0.23 12.10 8.12
CA HIS A 184 0.40 10.67 7.93
C HIS A 184 -0.94 9.93 7.95
N ALA A 185 -1.86 10.28 8.86
CA ALA A 185 -3.19 9.69 8.88
C ALA A 185 -3.94 9.93 7.56
N SER A 186 -3.93 11.17 7.04
CA SER A 186 -4.58 11.53 5.78
C SER A 186 -4.03 10.75 4.58
N MET A 187 -2.72 10.47 4.58
CA MET A 187 -2.06 9.73 3.51
C MET A 187 -2.64 8.31 3.35
N PHE A 188 -3.00 7.63 4.45
CA PHE A 188 -3.64 6.32 4.36
C PHE A 188 -4.97 6.38 3.60
N TYR A 189 -5.79 7.40 3.85
CA TYR A 189 -7.07 7.56 3.16
C TYR A 189 -6.89 7.93 1.69
N VAL A 190 -6.00 8.87 1.38
CA VAL A 190 -5.73 9.32 0.01
C VAL A 190 -5.15 8.18 -0.82
N MET A 191 -4.11 7.51 -0.32
CA MET A 191 -3.52 6.34 -0.97
C MET A 191 -4.59 5.27 -1.19
N ALA A 192 -5.45 5.00 -0.21
CA ALA A 192 -6.48 4.00 -0.36
C ALA A 192 -7.55 4.34 -1.40
N ALA A 193 -7.98 5.60 -1.47
CA ALA A 193 -8.90 6.03 -2.51
C ALA A 193 -8.30 5.88 -3.91
N VAL A 194 -7.05 6.31 -4.10
CA VAL A 194 -6.37 6.23 -5.40
C VAL A 194 -6.14 4.78 -5.82
N LEU A 195 -5.57 3.94 -4.95
CA LEU A 195 -5.34 2.53 -5.25
C LEU A 195 -6.66 1.78 -5.45
N GLY A 196 -7.68 2.09 -4.65
CA GLY A 196 -9.02 1.53 -4.84
C GLY A 196 -9.61 1.86 -6.21
N ALA A 197 -9.47 3.11 -6.68
CA ALA A 197 -9.90 3.51 -8.01
C ALA A 197 -9.09 2.78 -9.11
N VAL A 198 -7.77 2.73 -8.98
CA VAL A 198 -6.89 2.00 -9.91
C VAL A 198 -7.27 0.52 -9.98
N ARG A 199 -7.60 -0.13 -8.86
CA ARG A 199 -8.05 -1.53 -8.82
C ARG A 199 -9.31 -1.76 -9.65
N ILE A 200 -10.22 -0.78 -9.69
CA ILE A 200 -11.44 -0.87 -10.51
C ILE A 200 -11.11 -0.66 -11.99
N ILE A 201 -10.26 0.33 -12.31
CA ILE A 201 -9.86 0.64 -13.69
C ILE A 201 -9.12 -0.53 -14.34
N THR A 202 -8.17 -1.15 -13.63
CA THR A 202 -7.29 -2.16 -14.23
C THR A 202 -7.79 -3.58 -14.03
N GLY A 203 -8.69 -3.82 -13.08
CA GLY A 203 -9.09 -5.16 -12.65
C GLY A 203 -7.98 -5.95 -11.93
N SER A 204 -6.81 -5.36 -11.67
CA SER A 204 -5.60 -6.08 -11.25
C SER A 204 -5.00 -5.54 -9.96
N LEU A 205 -4.70 -6.44 -9.01
CA LEU A 205 -3.95 -6.11 -7.81
C LEU A 205 -2.49 -5.75 -8.11
N TRP A 206 -1.93 -6.24 -9.21
CA TRP A 206 -0.54 -5.92 -9.56
C TRP A 206 -0.34 -4.43 -9.85
N SER A 207 -1.35 -3.73 -10.36
CA SER A 207 -1.29 -2.28 -10.51
C SER A 207 -1.25 -1.54 -9.17
N THR A 208 -2.01 -1.99 -8.17
CA THR A 208 -2.01 -1.37 -6.85
C THR A 208 -0.75 -1.72 -6.08
N ILE A 209 -0.28 -2.98 -6.17
CA ILE A 209 1.02 -3.43 -5.65
C ILE A 209 2.15 -2.61 -6.26
N GLY A 210 2.14 -2.35 -7.56
CA GLY A 210 3.18 -1.55 -8.22
C GLY A 210 3.26 -0.12 -7.70
N ILE A 211 2.11 0.54 -7.53
CA ILE A 211 2.04 1.88 -6.92
C ILE A 211 2.52 1.83 -5.47
N HIS A 212 2.01 0.87 -4.69
CA HIS A 212 2.34 0.70 -3.28
C HIS A 212 3.85 0.49 -3.09
N LEU A 213 4.46 -0.41 -3.86
CA LEU A 213 5.90 -0.67 -3.85
C LEU A 213 6.69 0.60 -4.17
N ALA A 214 6.36 1.29 -5.26
CA ALA A 214 7.06 2.50 -5.65
C ALA A 214 7.02 3.57 -4.56
N PHE A 215 5.83 3.81 -3.99
CA PHE A 215 5.63 4.76 -2.91
C PHE A 215 6.40 4.34 -1.65
N GLN A 216 6.14 3.15 -1.11
CA GLN A 216 6.70 2.73 0.18
C GLN A 216 8.21 2.49 0.13
N THR A 217 8.74 1.92 -0.95
CA THR A 217 10.19 1.79 -1.10
C THR A 217 10.86 3.16 -1.10
N THR A 218 10.30 4.13 -1.83
CA THR A 218 10.84 5.50 -1.87
C THR A 218 10.71 6.20 -0.52
N ALA A 219 9.53 6.14 0.09
CA ALA A 219 9.23 6.69 1.40
C ALA A 219 10.18 6.15 2.48
N GLN A 220 10.34 4.82 2.54
CA GLN A 220 11.19 4.19 3.54
C GLN A 220 12.70 4.31 3.25
N LEU A 221 13.09 4.55 1.99
CA LEU A 221 14.48 4.84 1.66
C LEU A 221 14.87 6.26 2.10
N LEU A 222 13.99 7.23 1.85
CA LEU A 222 14.27 8.66 2.07
C LEU A 222 13.94 9.12 3.49
N MET A 223 12.83 8.68 4.08
CA MET A 223 12.30 9.27 5.32
C MET A 223 12.68 8.51 6.59
N HIS A 224 13.30 7.34 6.48
CA HIS A 224 13.66 6.54 7.64
C HIS A 224 15.07 6.91 8.12
N ALA A 225 15.15 8.00 8.89
CA ALA A 225 16.42 8.55 9.39
C ALA A 225 17.30 7.51 10.11
N GLU A 226 16.67 6.60 10.85
CA GLU A 226 17.35 5.51 11.57
C GLU A 226 18.11 4.52 10.67
N ARG A 227 17.80 4.47 9.36
CA ARG A 227 18.52 3.63 8.40
C ARG A 227 19.81 4.28 7.89
N GLY A 228 20.03 5.57 8.15
CA GLY A 228 21.29 6.25 7.88
C GLY A 228 21.68 6.39 6.40
N HIS A 229 20.74 6.30 5.45
CA HIS A 229 21.07 6.44 4.01
C HIS A 229 21.11 7.90 3.56
N PHE A 230 20.17 8.72 4.03
CA PHE A 230 20.04 10.13 3.62
C PHE A 230 19.73 11.03 4.82
N ALA A 231 20.34 12.21 4.83
CA ALA A 231 19.89 13.36 5.61
C ALA A 231 19.01 14.22 4.71
N ILE A 232 17.83 14.60 5.20
CA ILE A 232 16.85 15.36 4.44
C ILE A 232 16.44 16.61 5.21
N GLU A 233 16.69 17.77 4.62
CA GLU A 233 16.09 19.03 5.05
C GLU A 233 14.83 19.29 4.20
N GLY A 234 13.80 19.91 4.81
CA GLY A 234 12.53 20.16 4.11
C GLY A 234 11.60 18.95 3.99
N LEU A 235 11.63 18.03 4.96
CA LEU A 235 10.78 16.81 4.99
C LEU A 235 9.30 17.07 4.70
N PHE A 236 8.75 18.18 5.18
CA PHE A 236 7.37 18.59 4.89
C PHE A 236 7.11 18.69 3.37
N TRP A 237 7.98 19.38 2.63
CA TRP A 237 7.81 19.55 1.18
C TRP A 237 8.05 18.26 0.41
N LEU A 238 9.00 17.43 0.86
CA LEU A 238 9.22 16.10 0.30
C LEU A 238 7.95 15.22 0.46
N GLN A 239 7.37 15.21 1.66
CA GLN A 239 6.16 14.43 1.96
C GLN A 239 4.94 14.93 1.21
N VAL A 240 4.67 16.23 1.27
CA VAL A 240 3.44 16.81 0.71
C VAL A 240 3.49 16.89 -0.80
N ILE A 241 4.58 17.38 -1.40
CA ILE A 241 4.64 17.60 -2.85
C ILE A 241 5.11 16.34 -3.56
N ALA A 242 6.34 15.89 -3.26
CA ALA A 242 7.01 14.87 -4.05
C ALA A 242 6.42 13.48 -3.81
N LEU A 243 6.18 13.10 -2.56
CA LEU A 243 5.64 11.79 -2.20
C LEU A 243 4.09 11.75 -2.24
N GLY A 244 3.44 12.88 -2.00
CA GLY A 244 2.00 12.98 -1.83
C GLY A 244 1.26 13.51 -3.05
N VAL A 245 1.01 14.83 -3.05
CA VAL A 245 0.08 15.53 -3.94
C VAL A 245 0.39 15.26 -5.41
N VAL A 246 1.63 15.44 -5.85
CA VAL A 246 1.97 15.32 -7.28
C VAL A 246 1.73 13.89 -7.80
N PRO A 247 2.30 12.83 -7.19
CA PRO A 247 2.09 11.49 -7.71
C PRO A 247 0.65 11.00 -7.53
N PHE A 248 0.02 11.18 -6.38
CA PHE A 248 -1.33 10.66 -6.17
C PHE A 248 -2.40 11.41 -6.98
N SER A 249 -2.16 12.66 -7.40
CA SER A 249 -3.06 13.37 -8.33
C SER A 249 -2.94 12.90 -9.78
N LEU A 250 -1.77 12.38 -10.18
CA LEU A 250 -1.48 12.00 -11.57
C LEU A 250 -1.58 10.49 -11.83
N VAL A 251 -1.61 9.65 -10.80
CA VAL A 251 -1.73 8.19 -10.94
C VAL A 251 -2.95 7.79 -11.79
N ILE A 252 -4.14 8.30 -11.49
CA ILE A 252 -5.38 7.93 -12.21
C ILE A 252 -5.31 8.28 -13.70
N PRO A 253 -5.04 9.55 -14.11
CA PRO A 253 -5.00 9.88 -15.54
C PRO A 253 -3.88 9.13 -16.29
N ILE A 254 -2.76 8.83 -15.63
CA ILE A 254 -1.70 8.00 -16.25
C ILE A 254 -2.19 6.56 -16.43
N VAL A 255 -2.82 5.95 -15.43
CA VAL A 255 -3.36 4.58 -15.54
C VAL A 255 -4.44 4.50 -16.62
N GLU A 256 -5.37 5.45 -16.67
CA GLU A 256 -6.43 5.50 -17.69
C GLU A 256 -5.87 5.62 -19.12
N HIS A 257 -4.70 6.24 -19.29
CA HIS A 257 -4.03 6.27 -20.60
C HIS A 257 -3.69 4.86 -21.12
N PHE A 258 -3.30 3.94 -20.21
CA PHE A 258 -2.97 2.54 -20.53
C PHE A 258 -4.17 1.60 -20.51
N TYR A 259 -5.25 1.98 -19.82
CA TYR A 259 -6.48 1.21 -19.61
C TYR A 259 -7.68 2.06 -20.01
N ARG A 260 -7.96 2.11 -21.32
CA ARG A 260 -8.93 3.04 -21.93
C ARG A 260 -10.39 2.62 -21.78
N ASP A 261 -10.66 1.48 -21.16
CA ASP A 261 -12.01 1.00 -20.95
C ASP A 261 -12.72 1.89 -19.93
N LYS A 262 -13.85 2.48 -20.34
CA LYS A 262 -14.59 3.38 -19.47
C LYS A 262 -15.29 2.58 -18.36
N VAL A 263 -14.89 2.85 -17.12
CA VAL A 263 -15.56 2.34 -15.93
C VAL A 263 -16.91 3.05 -15.75
N ASN A 264 -18.00 2.30 -15.68
CA ASN A 264 -19.29 2.85 -15.23
C ASN A 264 -19.31 2.92 -13.70
N TRP A 265 -18.92 4.06 -13.15
CA TRP A 265 -18.79 4.28 -11.71
C TRP A 265 -20.12 4.15 -10.93
N SER A 266 -21.26 4.30 -11.62
CA SER A 266 -22.61 4.22 -11.04
C SER A 266 -23.32 2.89 -11.27
N ALA A 267 -22.64 1.93 -11.91
CA ALA A 267 -23.21 0.62 -12.20
C ALA A 267 -23.69 -0.05 -10.90
N LYS A 268 -24.93 -0.55 -10.91
CA LYS A 268 -25.46 -1.33 -9.79
C LYS A 268 -24.65 -2.63 -9.66
N PRO A 269 -24.37 -3.07 -8.42
CA PRO A 269 -23.74 -4.37 -8.20
C PRO A 269 -24.60 -5.49 -8.80
N VAL A 270 -23.95 -6.49 -9.39
CA VAL A 270 -24.55 -7.68 -10.01
C VAL A 270 -24.67 -8.80 -8.98
#